data_AF-A0A850MF73-F1
#
_entry.id   AF-A0A850MF73-F1
#
_cell.length_a   1.000
_cell.length_b   1.000
_cell.length_c   1.000
_cell.angle_alpha   90.00
_cell.angle_beta   90.00
_cell.angle_gamma   90.00
#
_symmetry.space_group_name_H-M   'P 1'
#
loop_
_entity.id
_entity.type
_entity.pdbx_description
1 polymer ?
#
loop_
_entity_poly.entity_id
_entity_poly.type
_entity_poly.pdbx_seq_one_letter_code
_entity_poly.pdbx_strand_id
1 'polypeptide(L)'
;MPIMIFSFLRATIQKLGRPATTKEVEEEIMQRLPMCTDHTAVHLRELESEKVVAKKFDKNLKGFVWSIPKPYDRMSFHEMIEKFPQLYKESLYIYAIYEFDKTLDFDDVVNILYDLSEGADTRPGIKAIKDKFAEKFVEKYAKKD
;
A
#
# COMPACT_ATOMS: atom_id res chain seq x y z
N MET A 1 0.88 -3.60 6.22
CA MET A 1 -0.03 -3.68 5.07
C MET A 1 0.73 -4.11 3.82
N PRO A 2 1.00 -5.41 3.65
CA PRO A 2 1.83 -5.92 2.54
C PRO A 2 1.37 -5.49 1.15
N ILE A 3 0.06 -5.52 0.87
CA ILE A 3 -0.46 -5.16 -0.45
C ILE A 3 -0.25 -3.67 -0.78
N MET A 4 -0.24 -2.78 0.20
CA MET A 4 0.10 -1.36 -0.04
C MET A 4 1.55 -1.23 -0.42
N ILE A 5 2.43 -1.88 0.33
CA ILE A 5 3.88 -1.85 0.08
C ILE A 5 4.20 -2.46 -1.28
N PHE A 6 3.47 -3.51 -1.70
CA PHE A 6 3.53 -4.03 -3.06
C PHE A 6 3.16 -2.97 -4.11
N SER A 7 2.07 -2.25 -3.89
CA SER A 7 1.58 -1.22 -4.82
C SER A 7 2.52 -0.01 -4.90
N PHE A 8 3.07 0.43 -3.76
CA PHE A 8 4.11 1.46 -3.70
C PHE A 8 5.41 1.00 -4.37
N LEU A 9 5.86 -0.24 -4.14
CA LEU A 9 7.01 -0.82 -4.83
C LEU A 9 6.79 -0.82 -6.35
N ARG A 10 5.60 -1.21 -6.82
CA ARG A 10 5.27 -1.20 -8.26
C ARG A 10 5.35 0.20 -8.84
N ALA A 11 4.73 1.18 -8.19
CA ALA A 11 4.78 2.57 -8.61
C ALA A 11 6.23 3.10 -8.66
N THR A 12 7.04 2.76 -7.66
CA THR A 12 8.46 3.12 -7.58
C THR A 12 9.25 2.49 -8.73
N ILE A 13 9.08 1.19 -9.00
CA ILE A 13 9.75 0.50 -10.11
C ILE A 13 9.33 1.10 -11.47
N GLN A 14 8.06 1.41 -11.66
CA GLN A 14 7.54 2.03 -12.88
C GLN A 14 8.17 3.41 -13.12
N LYS A 15 8.26 4.23 -12.06
CA LYS A 15 8.88 5.56 -12.10
C LYS A 15 10.39 5.49 -12.38
N LEU A 16 11.09 4.53 -11.80
CA LEU A 16 12.55 4.37 -11.95
C LEU A 16 12.96 3.62 -13.23
N GLY A 17 12.04 2.82 -13.81
CA GLY A 17 12.36 1.90 -14.92
C GLY A 17 13.27 0.72 -14.51
N ARG A 18 13.45 0.48 -13.21
CA ARG A 18 14.34 -0.57 -12.67
C ARG A 18 13.88 -1.05 -11.28
N PRO A 19 14.40 -2.20 -10.79
CA PRO A 19 14.25 -2.59 -9.39
C PRO A 19 14.63 -1.47 -8.42
N ALA A 20 13.86 -1.35 -7.33
CA ALA A 20 13.97 -0.27 -6.35
C ALA A 20 14.64 -0.74 -5.06
N THR A 21 15.42 0.12 -4.42
CA THR A 21 15.92 -0.11 -3.05
C THR A 21 14.82 0.12 -2.03
N THR A 22 14.97 -0.40 -0.80
CA THR A 22 14.01 -0.13 0.28
C THR A 22 13.83 1.36 0.51
N LYS A 23 14.93 2.13 0.51
CA LYS A 23 14.93 3.57 0.74
C LYS A 23 14.13 4.33 -0.32
N GLU A 24 14.27 3.95 -1.59
CA GLU A 24 13.51 4.58 -2.68
C GLU A 24 12.00 4.32 -2.55
N VAL A 25 11.62 3.14 -2.07
CA VAL A 25 10.20 2.82 -1.78
C VAL A 25 9.71 3.63 -0.57
N GLU A 26 10.51 3.74 0.49
CA GLU A 26 10.18 4.57 1.65
C GLU A 26 10.02 6.05 1.29
N GLU A 27 10.86 6.59 0.41
CA GLU A 27 10.76 7.97 -0.09
C GLU A 27 9.45 8.20 -0.88
N GLU A 28 9.04 7.25 -1.71
CA GLU A 28 7.75 7.31 -2.42
C GLU A 28 6.57 7.24 -1.44
N ILE A 29 6.65 6.38 -0.43
CA ILE A 29 5.61 6.26 0.60
C ILE A 29 5.55 7.54 1.45
N MET A 30 6.69 8.13 1.85
CA MET A 30 6.72 9.37 2.63
C MET A 30 5.96 10.51 1.93
N GLN A 31 5.96 10.54 0.60
CA GLN A 31 5.28 11.59 -0.17
C GLN A 31 3.75 11.41 -0.21
N ARG A 32 3.27 10.19 -0.01
CA ARG A 32 1.87 9.82 -0.26
C ARG A 32 1.11 9.36 0.99
N LEU A 33 1.78 8.67 1.90
CA LEU A 33 1.21 8.11 3.12
C LEU A 33 2.29 7.88 4.19
N PRO A 34 2.83 8.95 4.81
CA PRO A 34 3.94 8.89 5.76
C PRO A 34 3.81 7.81 6.85
N MET A 35 2.59 7.62 7.39
CA MET A 35 2.25 6.63 8.41
C MET A 35 2.52 5.15 8.06
N CYS A 36 2.91 4.85 6.81
CA CYS A 36 3.19 3.49 6.34
C CYS A 36 4.68 3.18 6.19
N THR A 37 5.56 4.16 6.39
CA THR A 37 6.98 4.06 6.06
C THR A 37 7.79 3.18 6.99
N ASP A 38 7.52 3.24 8.29
CA ASP A 38 8.23 2.53 9.36
C ASP A 38 8.20 0.99 9.24
N HIS A 39 7.20 0.43 8.56
CA HIS A 39 7.06 -1.01 8.36
C HIS A 39 7.38 -1.49 6.93
N THR A 40 7.94 -0.62 6.08
CA THR A 40 8.22 -0.94 4.66
C THR A 40 9.10 -2.18 4.53
N ALA A 41 10.24 -2.21 5.24
CA ALA A 41 11.18 -3.32 5.20
C ALA A 41 10.57 -4.64 5.68
N VAL A 42 9.70 -4.60 6.71
CA VAL A 42 9.02 -5.77 7.25
C VAL A 42 8.08 -6.37 6.20
N HIS A 43 7.24 -5.54 5.60
CA HIS A 43 6.28 -5.99 4.61
C HIS A 43 6.92 -6.43 3.28
N LEU A 44 8.05 -5.84 2.89
CA LEU A 44 8.81 -6.35 1.74
C LEU A 44 9.33 -7.77 1.97
N ARG A 45 9.69 -8.12 3.21
CA ARG A 45 10.10 -9.48 3.57
C ARG A 45 8.92 -10.45 3.59
N GLU A 46 7.76 -10.02 4.06
CA GLU A 46 6.53 -10.82 4.00
C GLU A 46 6.12 -11.11 2.55
N LEU A 47 6.17 -10.10 1.68
CA LEU A 47 5.93 -10.29 0.24
C LEU A 47 6.96 -11.23 -0.41
N GLU A 48 8.21 -11.20 0.05
CA GLU A 48 9.28 -12.08 -0.41
C GLU A 48 9.03 -13.54 0.00
N SER A 49 8.56 -13.79 1.23
CA SER A 49 8.20 -15.14 1.66
C SER A 49 7.06 -15.75 0.84
N GLU A 50 6.13 -14.92 0.38
CA GLU A 50 5.04 -15.31 -0.52
C GLU A 50 5.49 -15.39 -2.00
N LYS A 51 6.76 -15.08 -2.30
CA LYS A 51 7.35 -15.05 -3.65
C LYS A 51 6.66 -14.05 -4.60
N VAL A 52 5.98 -13.06 -4.04
CA VAL A 52 5.30 -11.98 -4.77
C VAL A 52 6.28 -10.88 -5.16
N VAL A 53 7.36 -10.73 -4.38
CA VAL A 53 8.51 -9.88 -4.72
C VAL A 53 9.80 -10.69 -4.58
N ALA A 54 10.86 -10.22 -5.21
CA ALA A 54 12.18 -10.84 -5.15
C ALA A 54 13.25 -9.81 -4.76
N LYS A 55 14.13 -10.22 -3.83
CA LYS A 55 15.29 -9.45 -3.40
C LYS A 55 16.54 -9.91 -4.12
N LYS A 56 17.36 -8.97 -4.60
CA LYS A 56 18.65 -9.26 -5.24
C LYS A 56 19.68 -8.20 -4.85
N PHE A 57 20.94 -8.59 -4.72
CA PHE A 57 22.03 -7.62 -4.61
C PHE A 57 22.34 -7.01 -5.98
N ASP A 58 22.29 -5.68 -6.05
CA ASP A 58 22.67 -4.90 -7.23
C ASP A 58 24.06 -4.29 -7.02
N LYS A 59 24.99 -4.61 -7.94
CA LYS A 59 26.38 -4.15 -7.86
C LYS A 59 26.54 -2.67 -8.17
N ASN A 60 25.71 -2.11 -9.03
CA ASN A 60 25.79 -0.71 -9.45
C ASN A 60 25.30 0.20 -8.33
N LEU A 61 24.22 -0.21 -7.66
CA LEU A 61 23.65 0.50 -6.52
C LEU A 61 24.32 0.12 -5.19
N LYS A 62 25.22 -0.86 -5.19
CA LYS A 62 25.92 -1.39 -4.01
C LYS A 62 24.97 -1.74 -2.87
N GLY A 63 23.82 -2.33 -3.19
CA GLY A 63 22.75 -2.54 -2.24
C GLY A 63 21.74 -3.58 -2.69
N PHE A 64 20.81 -3.94 -1.81
CA PHE A 64 19.71 -4.82 -2.17
C PHE A 64 18.58 -4.04 -2.84
N VAL A 65 18.09 -4.61 -3.93
CA VAL A 65 16.94 -4.12 -4.67
C VAL A 65 15.81 -5.14 -4.65
N TRP A 66 14.60 -4.61 -4.80
CA TRP A 66 13.35 -5.33 -4.85
C TRP A 66 12.78 -5.26 -6.26
N SER A 67 12.28 -6.39 -6.74
CA SER A 67 11.64 -6.54 -8.04
C SER A 67 10.35 -7.32 -7.89
N ILE A 68 9.45 -7.15 -8.86
CA ILE A 68 8.19 -7.89 -8.92
C ILE A 68 8.30 -8.89 -10.08
N PRO A 69 8.37 -10.21 -9.81
CA PRO A 69 8.44 -11.22 -10.85
C PRO A 69 7.09 -11.38 -11.57
N LYS A 70 7.14 -11.91 -12.80
CA LYS A 70 5.93 -12.31 -13.53
C LYS A 70 5.24 -13.49 -12.82
N PRO A 71 3.89 -13.54 -12.83
CA PRO A 71 2.96 -12.62 -13.48
C PRO A 71 2.52 -11.43 -12.60
N TYR A 72 3.09 -11.27 -11.40
CA TYR A 72 2.62 -10.30 -10.41
C TYR A 72 2.84 -8.85 -10.84
N ASP A 73 3.82 -8.59 -11.72
CA ASP A 73 4.13 -7.27 -12.28
C ASP A 73 2.94 -6.62 -13.00
N ARG A 74 1.97 -7.42 -13.43
CA ARG A 74 0.77 -6.99 -14.16
C ARG A 74 -0.52 -7.07 -13.35
N MET A 75 -0.49 -7.65 -12.16
CA MET A 75 -1.70 -7.79 -11.34
C MET A 75 -2.12 -6.44 -10.78
N SER A 76 -3.41 -6.14 -10.93
CA SER A 76 -4.09 -5.02 -10.29
C SER A 76 -4.15 -5.18 -8.77
N PHE A 77 -4.52 -4.09 -8.09
CA PHE A 77 -4.70 -4.10 -6.64
C PHE A 77 -5.76 -5.13 -6.21
N HIS A 78 -6.88 -5.19 -6.93
CA HIS A 78 -7.96 -6.15 -6.72
C HIS A 78 -7.51 -7.60 -6.93
N GLU A 79 -6.83 -7.88 -8.04
CA GLU A 79 -6.30 -9.24 -8.30
C GLU A 79 -5.32 -9.69 -7.20
N MET A 80 -4.53 -8.76 -6.65
CA MET A 80 -3.64 -9.04 -5.52
C MET A 80 -4.43 -9.36 -4.24
N ILE A 81 -5.52 -8.64 -3.94
CA ILE A 81 -6.39 -8.92 -2.80
C ILE A 81 -7.07 -10.29 -2.93
N GLU A 82 -7.61 -10.59 -4.11
CA GLU A 82 -8.30 -11.86 -4.38
C GLU A 82 -7.34 -13.04 -4.30
N LYS A 83 -6.14 -12.89 -4.83
CA LYS A 83 -5.12 -13.96 -4.87
C LYS A 83 -4.43 -14.18 -3.52
N PHE A 84 -4.22 -13.10 -2.76
CA PHE A 84 -3.51 -13.14 -1.47
C PHE A 84 -4.35 -12.49 -0.35
N PRO A 85 -5.52 -13.06 -0.03
CA PRO A 85 -6.42 -12.47 0.96
C PRO A 85 -5.80 -12.39 2.37
N GLN A 86 -4.81 -13.23 2.69
CA GLN A 86 -4.05 -13.17 3.95
C GLN A 86 -3.23 -11.88 4.07
N LEU A 87 -2.61 -11.44 2.97
CA LEU A 87 -1.83 -10.19 2.92
C LEU A 87 -2.71 -8.94 3.02
N TYR A 88 -4.00 -9.10 2.75
CA TYR A 88 -5.03 -8.08 2.86
C TYR A 88 -5.68 -8.04 4.25
N LYS A 89 -6.07 -9.18 4.82
CA LYS A 89 -6.84 -9.28 6.08
C LYS A 89 -6.08 -8.77 7.31
N GLU A 90 -4.76 -8.86 7.30
CA GLU A 90 -3.90 -8.31 8.36
C GLU A 90 -3.83 -6.77 8.33
N SER A 91 -4.36 -6.16 7.27
CA SER A 91 -4.41 -4.72 7.06
C SER A 91 -5.77 -4.15 7.44
N LEU A 92 -6.01 -3.98 8.74
CA LEU A 92 -7.31 -3.54 9.29
C LEU A 92 -7.85 -2.24 8.65
N TYR A 93 -6.97 -1.34 8.18
CA TYR A 93 -7.34 -0.08 7.55
C TYR A 93 -7.84 -0.23 6.12
N ILE A 94 -7.11 -0.97 5.28
CA ILE A 94 -7.54 -1.24 3.90
C ILE A 94 -8.77 -2.13 3.93
N TYR A 95 -8.80 -3.12 4.83
CA TYR A 95 -9.95 -3.99 4.99
C TYR A 95 -11.23 -3.17 5.25
N ALA A 96 -11.16 -2.18 6.14
CA ALA A 96 -12.29 -1.32 6.45
C ALA A 96 -12.73 -0.44 5.26
N ILE A 97 -11.80 0.07 4.45
CA ILE A 97 -12.10 0.95 3.31
C ILE A 97 -12.59 0.16 2.10
N TYR A 98 -11.92 -0.94 1.76
CA TYR A 98 -12.25 -1.73 0.57
C TYR A 98 -13.50 -2.59 0.76
N GLU A 99 -13.79 -3.11 1.96
CA GLU A 99 -15.09 -3.78 2.18
C GLU A 99 -16.27 -2.81 2.12
N PHE A 100 -16.04 -1.51 2.29
CA PHE A 100 -17.09 -0.50 2.14
C PHE A 100 -17.42 -0.25 0.67
N ASP A 101 -16.40 -0.12 -0.17
CA ASP A 101 -16.57 0.00 -1.62
C ASP A 101 -15.45 -0.75 -2.35
N LYS A 102 -15.81 -1.89 -2.94
CA LYS A 102 -14.89 -2.76 -3.68
C LYS A 102 -14.50 -2.19 -5.04
N THR A 103 -15.10 -1.07 -5.46
CA THR A 103 -14.73 -0.39 -6.71
C THR A 103 -13.56 0.57 -6.55
N LEU A 104 -13.18 0.92 -5.32
CA LEU A 104 -12.05 1.82 -5.05
C LEU A 104 -10.74 1.22 -5.55
N ASP A 105 -9.94 2.03 -6.22
CA ASP A 105 -8.58 1.64 -6.62
C ASP A 105 -7.55 1.94 -5.52
N PHE A 106 -6.29 1.60 -5.79
CA PHE A 106 -5.21 1.82 -4.82
C PHE A 106 -5.01 3.31 -4.50
N ASP A 107 -5.12 4.20 -5.49
CA ASP A 107 -4.89 5.62 -5.31
C ASP A 107 -6.03 6.26 -4.51
N ASP A 108 -7.28 5.84 -4.74
CA ASP A 108 -8.44 6.19 -3.93
C ASP A 108 -8.21 5.83 -2.46
N VAL A 109 -7.79 4.59 -2.18
CA VAL A 109 -7.53 4.10 -0.82
C VAL A 109 -6.42 4.92 -0.15
N VAL A 110 -5.33 5.24 -0.89
CA VAL A 110 -4.24 6.08 -0.37
C VAL A 110 -4.73 7.47 -0.01
N ASN A 111 -5.50 8.12 -0.90
CA ASN A 111 -6.03 9.46 -0.67
C ASN A 111 -6.97 9.51 0.54
N ILE A 112 -7.85 8.51 0.68
CA ILE A 112 -8.73 8.38 1.84
C ILE A 112 -7.90 8.25 3.11
N LEU A 113 -6.90 7.37 3.13
CA LEU A 113 -6.05 7.18 4.31
C LEU A 113 -5.25 8.43 4.67
N TYR A 114 -4.74 9.15 3.67
CA TYR A 114 -4.05 10.43 3.86
C TYR A 114 -4.97 11.48 4.48
N ASP A 115 -6.21 11.60 3.97
CA ASP A 115 -7.21 12.54 4.49
C ASP A 115 -7.67 12.19 5.91
N LEU A 116 -7.69 10.90 6.26
CA LEU A 116 -8.05 10.42 7.59
C LEU A 116 -6.92 10.62 8.60
N SER A 117 -5.67 10.44 8.16
CA SER A 117 -4.47 10.73 8.95
C SER A 117 -4.09 12.19 8.98
N GLU A 118 -4.71 13.04 8.15
CA GLU A 118 -4.35 14.45 7.96
C GLU A 118 -2.87 14.61 7.56
N GLY A 119 -2.34 13.64 6.82
CA GLY A 119 -0.94 13.59 6.44
C GLY A 119 0.03 13.32 7.60
N ALA A 120 -0.46 12.96 8.79
CA ALA A 120 0.39 12.62 9.91
C ALA A 120 1.24 11.37 9.64
N ASP A 121 2.44 11.38 10.20
CA ASP A 121 3.35 10.22 10.28
C ASP A 121 2.93 9.21 11.35
N THR A 122 2.12 9.64 12.32
CA THR A 122 1.55 8.78 13.34
C THR A 122 0.31 8.06 12.84
N ARG A 123 0.27 6.74 13.04
CA ARG A 123 -0.86 5.90 12.66
C ARG A 123 -2.05 6.21 13.57
N PRO A 124 -3.19 6.73 13.06
CA PRO A 124 -4.37 6.95 13.87
C PRO A 124 -4.92 5.60 14.33
N GLY A 125 -5.60 5.55 15.49
CA GLY A 125 -6.22 4.32 15.95
C GLY A 125 -7.32 3.82 15.01
N ILE A 126 -7.52 2.49 14.94
CA ILE A 126 -8.51 1.86 14.06
C ILE A 126 -9.91 2.42 14.27
N LYS A 127 -10.30 2.64 15.54
CA LYS A 127 -11.59 3.24 15.88
C LYS A 127 -11.70 4.66 15.29
N ALA A 128 -10.69 5.49 15.48
CA ALA A 128 -10.67 6.85 14.94
C ALA A 128 -10.75 6.87 13.41
N ILE A 129 -10.12 5.91 12.72
CA ILE A 129 -10.24 5.78 11.27
C ILE A 129 -11.64 5.34 10.86
N LYS A 130 -12.25 4.36 11.54
CA LYS A 130 -13.64 3.96 11.27
C LYS A 130 -14.63 5.10 11.53
N ASP A 131 -14.47 5.82 12.64
CA ASP A 131 -15.33 6.93 13.02
C ASP A 131 -15.19 8.09 12.00
N LYS A 132 -13.96 8.53 11.69
CA LYS A 132 -13.70 9.55 10.67
C LYS A 132 -14.17 9.12 9.27
N PHE A 133 -14.03 7.85 8.92
CA PHE A 133 -14.50 7.30 7.65
C PHE A 133 -16.03 7.38 7.58
N ALA A 134 -16.74 6.96 8.63
CA ALA A 134 -18.20 7.09 8.70
C ALA A 134 -18.66 8.56 8.61
N GLU A 135 -17.99 9.49 9.31
CA GLU A 135 -18.31 10.91 9.30
C GLU A 135 -18.08 11.57 7.92
N LYS A 136 -16.87 11.43 7.35
CA LYS A 136 -16.51 12.06 6.07
C LYS A 136 -17.26 11.47 4.87
N PHE A 137 -17.62 10.18 4.91
CA PHE A 137 -18.33 9.54 3.79
C PHE A 137 -19.85 9.73 3.85
N VAL A 138 -20.45 9.81 5.04
CA VAL A 138 -21.86 10.22 5.16
C VAL A 138 -22.04 11.63 4.57
N GLU A 139 -21.12 12.58 4.82
CA GLU A 139 -21.22 13.91 4.21
C GLU A 139 -21.03 13.93 2.68
N LYS A 140 -20.16 13.08 2.14
CA LYS A 140 -19.83 13.06 0.70
C LYS A 140 -20.81 12.23 -0.14
N TYR A 141 -21.50 11.24 0.44
CA TYR A 141 -22.37 10.31 -0.29
C TYR A 141 -23.83 10.22 0.22
N ALA A 142 -24.20 10.81 1.37
CA ALA A 142 -25.61 11.00 1.72
C ALA A 142 -26.31 12.07 0.86
N LYS A 143 -25.58 12.72 -0.06
CA LYS A 143 -26.12 13.55 -1.14
C LYS A 143 -25.99 12.84 -2.49
N LYS A 144 -26.60 11.66 -2.60
CA LYS A 144 -27.14 11.18 -3.88
C LYS A 144 -28.54 10.67 -3.58
N ASP A 145 -29.50 11.55 -3.82
CA ASP A 145 -30.94 11.27 -3.84
C ASP A 145 -31.27 10.08 -4.76
#